data_AF-A0A1S1CMV7-F1
#
_entry.id   AF-A0A1S1CMV7-F1
#
_cell.length_a   1.000
_cell.length_b   1.000
_cell.length_c   1.000
_cell.angle_alpha   90.00
_cell.angle_beta   90.00
_cell.angle_gamma   90.00
#
_symmetry.space_group_name_H-M   'P 1'
#
loop_
_entity.id
_entity.type
_entity.pdbx_description
1 polymer ?
#
loop_
_entity_poly.entity_id
_entity_poly.type
_entity_poly.pdbx_seq_one_letter_code
_entity_poly.pdbx_strand_id
1 'polypeptide(L)'
;MQYKARKHYETYYQKIAEAEKDPAVVKGENADGKTYILEKDKLAMVVGKNNEYIIFHQHDGSWSRARANGEAELVDTDGSWIRIKPDGERIAVKGSGTVYISYHQGDVPKDLINTLETPKLPAPVEGGVGVPKEPVKPTKISSVTN
;
A
#
# COMPACT_ATOMS: atom_id res chain seq x y z
N MET A 1 -0.14 7.28 18.82
CA MET A 1 0.61 8.04 17.79
C MET A 1 -0.12 7.93 16.45
N GLN A 2 -0.55 9.05 15.87
CA GLN A 2 -1.16 9.09 14.53
C GLN A 2 -0.07 8.86 13.46
N TYR A 3 -0.26 7.89 12.57
CA TYR A 3 0.63 7.62 11.44
C TYR A 3 0.39 8.70 10.38
N LYS A 4 1.46 9.36 9.93
CA LYS A 4 1.38 10.43 8.93
C LYS A 4 1.66 9.87 7.53
N ALA A 5 0.64 9.27 6.90
CA ALA A 5 0.74 8.72 5.54
C ALA A 5 1.28 9.74 4.51
N ARG A 6 0.94 11.02 4.68
CA ARG A 6 1.48 12.11 3.85
C ARG A 6 3.01 12.23 3.90
N LYS A 7 3.64 12.03 5.05
CA LYS A 7 5.11 12.07 5.15
C LYS A 7 5.74 10.88 4.40
N HIS A 8 5.09 9.73 4.44
CA HIS A 8 5.52 8.54 3.71
C HIS A 8 5.42 8.77 2.20
N TYR A 9 4.30 9.37 1.77
CA TYR A 9 4.09 9.80 0.39
C TYR A 9 5.18 10.77 -0.11
N GLU A 10 5.46 11.83 0.66
CA GLU A 10 6.51 12.81 0.35
C GLU A 10 7.91 12.18 0.25
N THR A 11 8.17 11.12 1.04
CA THR A 11 9.45 10.39 0.96
C THR A 11 9.61 9.68 -0.38
N TYR A 12 8.59 9.00 -0.88
CA TYR A 12 8.66 8.34 -2.19
C TYR A 12 8.66 9.31 -3.35
N TYR A 13 7.94 10.43 -3.24
CA TYR A 13 8.03 11.51 -4.21
C TYR A 13 9.49 11.92 -4.46
N GLN A 14 10.27 12.13 -3.39
CA GLN A 14 11.68 12.49 -3.52
C GLN A 14 12.52 11.36 -4.12
N LYS A 15 12.32 10.12 -3.68
CA LYS A 15 13.03 8.95 -4.25
C LYS A 15 12.77 8.78 -5.75
N ILE A 16 11.54 9.00 -6.21
CA ILE A 16 11.18 8.93 -7.63
C ILE A 16 11.87 10.05 -8.40
N ALA A 17 11.87 11.28 -7.87
CA ALA A 17 12.55 12.41 -8.51
C ALA A 17 14.08 12.22 -8.63
N GLU A 18 14.69 11.50 -7.69
CA GLU A 18 16.09 11.07 -7.78
C GLU A 18 16.28 9.96 -8.81
N ALA A 19 15.42 8.93 -8.78
CA ALA A 19 15.45 7.80 -9.71
C ALA A 19 15.26 8.20 -11.18
N GLU A 20 14.48 9.25 -11.45
CA GLU A 20 14.32 9.79 -12.80
C GLU A 20 15.63 10.32 -13.39
N LYS A 21 16.49 10.90 -12.54
CA LYS A 21 17.77 11.50 -12.94
C LYS A 21 18.92 10.49 -12.97
N ASP A 22 18.79 9.37 -12.27
CA ASP A 22 19.81 8.33 -12.20
C ASP A 22 19.78 7.46 -13.48
N PRO A 23 20.88 7.37 -14.26
CA PRO A 23 20.97 6.48 -15.41
C PRO A 23 21.12 5.00 -15.03
N ALA A 24 21.49 4.67 -13.79
CA ALA A 24 21.61 3.29 -13.31
C ALA A 24 20.26 2.65 -12.92
N VAL A 25 19.20 3.45 -12.79
CA VAL A 25 17.86 2.96 -12.51
C VAL A 25 17.24 2.36 -13.76
N VAL A 26 16.77 1.12 -13.65
CA VAL A 26 16.00 0.46 -14.72
C VAL A 26 14.60 1.07 -14.76
N LYS A 27 14.17 1.55 -15.93
CA LYS A 27 12.91 2.25 -16.15
C LYS A 27 12.04 1.46 -17.14
N GLY A 28 10.74 1.42 -16.88
CA GLY A 28 9.79 0.70 -17.74
C GLY A 28 8.36 1.18 -17.52
N GLU A 29 7.38 0.34 -17.86
CA GLU A 29 5.96 0.60 -17.68
C GLU A 29 5.20 -0.71 -17.43
N ASN A 30 4.15 -0.66 -16.60
CA ASN A 30 3.18 -1.73 -16.43
C ASN A 30 1.75 -1.17 -16.50
N ALA A 31 0.74 -2.01 -16.24
CA ALA A 31 -0.66 -1.59 -16.34
C ALA A 31 -1.07 -0.50 -15.33
N ASP A 32 -0.29 -0.29 -14.26
CA ASP A 32 -0.54 0.75 -13.26
C ASP A 32 0.22 2.05 -13.56
N GLY A 33 1.34 2.00 -14.29
CA GLY A 33 2.07 3.18 -14.75
C GLY A 33 3.57 2.96 -14.96
N LYS A 34 4.34 4.05 -14.93
CA LYS A 34 5.81 4.01 -15.13
C LYS A 34 6.50 3.29 -13.98
N THR A 35 7.43 2.40 -14.30
CA THR A 35 8.15 1.58 -13.31
C THR A 35 9.60 2.00 -13.17
N TYR A 36 10.13 1.88 -11.95
CA TYR A 36 11.51 2.20 -11.59
C TYR A 36 12.05 1.09 -10.67
N ILE A 37 13.15 0.45 -11.04
CA ILE A 37 13.81 -0.58 -10.20
C ILE A 37 15.08 0.03 -9.60
N LEU A 38 15.07 0.12 -8.27
CA LEU A 38 16.16 0.68 -7.45
C LEU A 38 16.85 -0.48 -6.73
N GLU A 39 17.73 -1.18 -7.44
CA GLU A 39 18.43 -2.38 -6.96
C GLU A 39 19.15 -2.18 -5.62
N LYS A 40 19.79 -1.02 -5.43
CA LYS A 40 20.51 -0.69 -4.19
C LYS A 40 19.59 -0.65 -2.97
N ASP A 41 18.37 -0.19 -3.16
CA ASP A 41 17.37 -0.06 -2.10
C ASP A 41 16.49 -1.32 -1.97
N LYS A 42 16.62 -2.27 -2.91
CA LYS A 42 15.71 -3.42 -3.08
C LYS A 42 14.25 -2.99 -3.17
N LEU A 43 14.01 -1.97 -4.00
CA LEU A 43 12.69 -1.41 -4.24
C LEU A 43 12.36 -1.47 -5.73
N ALA A 44 11.11 -1.79 -6.04
CA ALA A 44 10.49 -1.41 -7.30
C ALA A 44 9.37 -0.42 -7.02
N MET A 45 9.27 0.64 -7.82
CA MET A 45 8.27 1.69 -7.66
C MET A 45 7.46 1.85 -8.94
N VAL A 46 6.18 2.17 -8.80
CA VAL A 46 5.28 2.51 -9.90
C VAL A 46 4.68 3.87 -9.65
N VAL A 47 4.83 4.77 -10.63
CA VAL A 47 4.16 6.07 -10.66
C VAL A 47 2.84 5.90 -11.39
N GLY A 48 1.78 5.78 -10.60
CA GLY A 48 0.41 5.63 -11.10
C GLY A 48 -0.25 6.97 -11.44
N LYS A 49 -1.50 6.88 -11.87
CA LYS A 49 -2.34 8.07 -12.13
C LYS A 49 -2.64 8.83 -10.83
N ASN A 50 -3.02 10.09 -10.95
CA ASN A 50 -3.45 10.95 -9.84
C ASN A 50 -2.44 11.04 -8.70
N ASN A 51 -1.14 11.02 -9.03
CA ASN A 51 -0.07 11.11 -8.06
C ASN A 51 -0.13 9.97 -7.02
N GLU A 52 -0.54 8.76 -7.43
CA GLU A 52 -0.45 7.54 -6.64
C GLU A 52 0.92 6.88 -6.83
N TYR A 53 1.49 6.36 -5.75
CA TYR A 53 2.72 5.56 -5.78
C TYR A 53 2.45 4.15 -5.27
N ILE A 54 2.92 3.15 -6.02
CA ILE A 54 2.96 1.75 -5.58
C ILE A 54 4.43 1.37 -5.37
N ILE A 55 4.73 0.73 -4.24
CA ILE A 55 6.08 0.39 -3.84
C ILE A 55 6.10 -1.10 -3.49
N PHE A 56 6.95 -1.86 -4.16
CA PHE A 56 7.25 -3.24 -3.86
C PHE A 56 8.51 -3.28 -3.01
N HIS A 57 8.42 -3.86 -1.82
CA HIS A 57 9.49 -3.85 -0.84
C HIS A 57 10.25 -5.16 -0.90
N GLN A 58 11.58 -5.09 -0.81
CA GLN A 58 12.48 -6.24 -0.58
C GLN A 58 12.37 -7.38 -1.60
N HIS A 59 11.57 -7.22 -2.65
CA HIS A 59 11.21 -8.25 -3.62
C HIS A 59 10.57 -9.51 -3.01
N ASP A 60 9.94 -9.38 -1.83
CA ASP A 60 9.30 -10.49 -1.09
C ASP A 60 7.78 -10.61 -1.36
N GLY A 61 7.27 -9.72 -2.22
CA GLY A 61 5.86 -9.64 -2.59
C GLY A 61 5.02 -8.72 -1.70
N SER A 62 5.57 -8.21 -0.60
CA SER A 62 4.93 -7.12 0.15
C SER A 62 4.93 -5.83 -0.68
N TRP A 63 3.86 -5.05 -0.52
CA TRP A 63 3.70 -3.82 -1.28
C TRP A 63 2.92 -2.78 -0.49
N SER A 64 3.13 -1.51 -0.83
CA SER A 64 2.34 -0.40 -0.31
C SER A 64 1.87 0.51 -1.43
N ARG A 65 0.71 1.12 -1.23
CA ARG A 65 0.16 2.15 -2.11
C ARG A 65 -0.04 3.42 -1.29
N ALA A 66 0.48 4.54 -1.78
CA ALA A 66 0.36 5.84 -1.12
C ALA A 66 -0.26 6.86 -2.07
N ARG A 67 -1.23 7.63 -1.57
CA ARG A 67 -1.94 8.67 -2.33
C ARG A 67 -1.71 10.04 -1.72
N ALA A 68 -1.68 11.06 -2.59
CA ALA A 68 -1.43 12.44 -2.19
C ALA A 68 -2.44 13.01 -1.18
N ASN A 69 -3.66 12.46 -1.13
CA ASN A 69 -4.71 12.84 -0.17
C ASN A 69 -4.44 12.34 1.26
N GLY A 70 -3.37 11.57 1.49
CA GLY A 70 -3.05 11.00 2.80
C GLY A 70 -3.65 9.62 3.05
N GLU A 71 -4.28 9.00 2.06
CA GLU A 71 -4.64 7.59 2.13
C GLU A 71 -3.41 6.70 1.84
N ALA A 72 -3.30 5.59 2.57
CA ALA A 72 -2.29 4.58 2.31
C ALA A 72 -2.81 3.16 2.53
N GLU A 73 -2.30 2.22 1.75
CA GLU A 73 -2.50 0.78 1.89
C GLU A 73 -1.15 0.11 2.02
N LEU A 74 -1.04 -0.87 2.90
CA LEU A 74 0.15 -1.70 3.08
C LEU A 74 -0.29 -3.15 3.11
N VAL A 75 0.38 -4.01 2.36
CA VAL A 75 0.11 -5.45 2.27
C VAL A 75 1.41 -6.19 2.54
N ASP A 76 1.38 -7.08 3.53
CA ASP A 76 2.52 -7.88 3.94
C ASP A 76 2.58 -9.20 3.15
N THR A 77 3.67 -9.94 3.30
CA THR A 77 3.98 -11.21 2.62
C THR A 77 2.97 -12.33 2.93
N ASP A 78 2.30 -12.29 4.08
CA ASP A 78 1.21 -13.20 4.43
C ASP A 78 -0.16 -12.78 3.86
N GLY A 79 -0.22 -11.65 3.17
CA GLY A 79 -1.44 -11.04 2.63
C GLY A 79 -2.25 -10.25 3.66
N SER A 80 -1.78 -10.14 4.91
CA SER A 80 -2.33 -9.18 5.87
C SER A 80 -2.16 -7.76 5.33
N TRP A 81 -3.06 -6.86 5.71
CA TRP A 81 -3.03 -5.51 5.19
C TRP A 81 -3.56 -4.47 6.16
N ILE A 82 -3.13 -3.22 5.94
CA ILE A 82 -3.59 -2.05 6.67
C ILE A 82 -4.02 -1.01 5.65
N ARG A 83 -5.23 -0.47 5.80
CA ARG A 83 -5.68 0.76 5.12
C ARG A 83 -5.73 1.90 6.14
N ILE A 84 -5.14 3.02 5.77
CA ILE A 84 -5.13 4.26 6.54
C ILE A 84 -5.90 5.29 5.72
N LYS A 85 -6.99 5.80 6.29
CA LYS A 85 -7.80 6.84 5.67
C LYS A 85 -7.17 8.23 5.90
N PRO A 86 -7.53 9.24 5.08
CA PRO A 86 -7.05 10.61 5.25
C PRO A 86 -7.31 11.22 6.65
N ASP A 87 -8.40 10.83 7.30
CA ASP A 87 -8.78 11.26 8.65
C ASP A 87 -7.99 10.55 9.78
N GLY A 88 -7.18 9.55 9.42
CA GLY A 88 -6.34 8.78 10.34
C GLY A 88 -6.97 7.48 10.83
N GLU A 89 -8.24 7.19 10.51
CA GLU A 89 -8.86 5.89 10.77
C GLU A 89 -8.03 4.78 10.11
N ARG A 90 -7.85 3.67 10.82
CA ARG A 90 -7.11 2.51 10.30
C ARG A 90 -7.92 1.25 10.40
N ILE A 91 -7.88 0.49 9.32
CA ILE A 91 -8.46 -0.83 9.21
C ILE A 91 -7.29 -1.78 8.98
N ALA A 92 -7.04 -2.68 9.93
CA ALA A 92 -6.02 -3.70 9.83
C ALA A 92 -6.66 -5.07 9.72
N VAL A 93 -6.27 -5.85 8.72
CA VAL A 93 -6.72 -7.23 8.48
C VAL A 93 -5.52 -8.14 8.60
N LYS A 94 -5.56 -9.07 9.54
CA LYS A 94 -4.49 -10.08 9.73
C LYS A 94 -4.55 -11.15 8.64
N GLY A 95 -3.49 -11.95 8.49
CA GLY A 95 -3.48 -13.08 7.55
C GLY A 95 -4.59 -14.11 7.79
N SER A 96 -5.20 -14.12 8.99
CA SER A 96 -6.39 -14.91 9.32
C SER A 96 -7.72 -14.30 8.86
N GLY A 97 -7.71 -13.11 8.24
CA GLY A 97 -8.90 -12.32 7.91
C GLY A 97 -9.51 -11.54 9.09
N THR A 98 -8.90 -11.60 10.27
CA THR A 98 -9.40 -10.89 11.45
C THR A 98 -9.16 -9.38 11.34
N VAL A 99 -10.20 -8.59 11.52
CA VAL A 99 -10.23 -7.13 11.36
C VAL A 99 -10.11 -6.40 12.71
N TYR A 100 -9.27 -5.37 12.72
CA TYR A 100 -9.08 -4.42 13.82
C TYR A 100 -9.27 -3.01 13.28
N ILE A 101 -10.10 -2.21 13.94
CA ILE A 101 -10.35 -0.82 13.57
C ILE A 101 -9.83 0.09 14.68
N SER A 102 -9.09 1.13 14.32
CA SER A 102 -8.53 2.11 15.26
C SER A 102 -8.72 3.54 14.77
N TYR A 103 -8.81 4.49 15.70
CA TYR A 103 -9.13 5.90 15.43
C TYR A 103 -10.45 6.11 14.69
N HIS A 104 -11.40 5.19 14.83
CA HIS A 104 -12.71 5.27 14.20
C HIS A 104 -13.57 6.35 14.84
N GLN A 105 -14.26 7.14 14.02
CA GLN A 105 -15.22 8.14 14.48
C GLN A 105 -16.65 7.65 14.22
N GLY A 106 -17.46 7.59 15.29
CA GLY A 106 -18.86 7.18 15.21
C GLY A 106 -19.08 5.67 15.39
N ASP A 107 -20.24 5.21 14.92
CA ASP A 107 -20.68 3.82 15.04
C ASP A 107 -20.16 2.95 13.88
N VAL A 108 -19.69 1.74 14.21
CA VAL A 108 -19.32 0.73 13.21
C VAL A 108 -20.56 -0.10 12.82
N PRO A 109 -20.94 -0.14 11.53
CA PRO A 109 -22.04 -0.98 11.06
C PRO A 109 -21.80 -2.46 11.37
N LYS A 110 -22.85 -3.18 11.79
CA LYS A 110 -22.76 -4.63 12.11
C LYS A 110 -22.33 -5.47 10.91
N ASP A 111 -22.66 -5.02 9.70
CA ASP A 111 -22.37 -5.65 8.43
C ASP A 111 -21.16 -5.03 7.71
N LEU A 112 -20.35 -4.20 8.39
CA LEU A 112 -19.17 -3.56 7.82
C LEU A 112 -18.27 -4.59 7.11
N ILE A 113 -18.14 -5.80 7.64
CA ILE A 113 -17.33 -6.87 7.04
C ILE A 113 -17.70 -7.17 5.58
N ASN A 114 -18.98 -7.03 5.22
CA ASN A 114 -19.50 -7.31 3.87
C ASN A 114 -19.25 -6.16 2.89
N THR A 115 -18.87 -4.98 3.40
CA THR A 115 -18.63 -3.76 2.61
C THR A 115 -17.16 -3.38 2.56
N LEU A 116 -16.29 -4.02 3.35
CA LEU A 116 -14.85 -3.78 3.33
C LEU A 116 -14.22 -4.29 2.04
N GLU A 117 -13.82 -3.35 1.19
CA GLU A 117 -13.04 -3.64 0.00
C GLU A 117 -11.58 -3.96 0.37
N THR A 118 -11.09 -5.11 -0.09
CA THR A 118 -9.67 -5.45 -0.06
C THR A 118 -8.85 -4.49 -0.93
N PRO A 119 -7.59 -4.17 -0.56
CA PRO A 119 -6.69 -3.40 -1.41
C PRO A 119 -6.62 -3.97 -2.83
N LYS A 120 -6.62 -3.11 -3.84
CA LYS A 120 -6.53 -3.56 -5.24
C LYS A 120 -5.11 -4.06 -5.52
N LEU A 121 -4.99 -5.32 -5.96
CA LEU A 121 -3.71 -5.92 -6.34
C LEU A 121 -3.01 -5.10 -7.45
N PRO A 122 -1.74 -4.68 -7.27
CA PRO A 122 -0.96 -4.06 -8.33
C PRO A 122 -0.65 -5.00 -9.49
N ALA A 123 -0.37 -4.44 -10.65
CA ALA A 123 0.26 -5.16 -11.74
C ALA A 123 1.72 -5.50 -11.39
N PRO A 124 2.23 -6.67 -11.81
CA PRO A 124 3.63 -7.00 -11.61
C PRO A 124 4.58 -5.99 -12.27
N VAL A 125 5.80 -5.90 -11.74
CA VAL A 125 6.92 -5.22 -12.39
C VAL A 125 7.78 -6.26 -13.11
N GLU A 126 8.26 -5.91 -14.31
CA GLU A 126 9.14 -6.76 -15.12
C GLU A 126 10.41 -7.18 -14.35
N GLY A 127 10.96 -8.35 -14.68
CA GLY A 127 12.12 -8.91 -13.97
C GLY A 127 11.79 -9.68 -12.69
N GLY A 128 10.50 -9.84 -12.35
CA GLY A 128 10.05 -10.65 -11.21
C GLY A 128 10.24 -10.00 -9.84
N VAL A 129 10.82 -8.80 -9.81
CA VAL A 129 11.12 -8.01 -8.60
C VAL A 129 9.86 -7.45 -7.89
N GLY A 130 8.70 -7.51 -8.54
CA GLY A 130 7.45 -6.94 -8.05
C GLY A 130 6.25 -7.85 -8.29
N VAL A 131 6.36 -9.16 -8.01
CA VAL A 131 5.18 -10.04 -7.99
C VAL A 131 4.39 -9.77 -6.71
N PRO A 132 3.23 -9.08 -6.75
CA PRO A 132 2.56 -8.63 -5.53
C PRO A 132 1.82 -9.77 -4.85
N LYS A 133 1.81 -9.73 -3.52
CA LYS A 133 0.98 -10.60 -2.69
C LYS A 133 -0.49 -10.19 -2.77
N GLU A 134 -1.36 -11.20 -2.93
CA GLU A 134 -2.81 -11.02 -2.82
C GLU A 134 -3.25 -10.66 -1.40
N PRO A 135 -4.05 -9.59 -1.22
CA PRO A 135 -4.59 -9.24 0.09
C PRO A 135 -5.63 -10.24 0.55
N VAL A 136 -5.57 -10.60 1.83
CA VAL A 136 -6.54 -11.51 2.46
C VAL A 136 -7.90 -10.83 2.58
N LYS A 137 -8.97 -11.60 2.33
CA LYS A 137 -10.35 -11.13 2.53
C LYS A 137 -10.68 -11.02 4.03
N PRO A 138 -11.33 -9.95 4.47
CA PRO A 138 -11.76 -9.81 5.85
C PRO A 138 -12.89 -10.82 6.16
N THR A 139 -12.86 -11.43 7.35
CA THR A 139 -13.81 -12.50 7.74
C THR A 139 -14.59 -12.19 9.02
N LYS A 140 -14.01 -11.44 9.96
CA LYS A 140 -14.65 -11.06 11.23
C LYS A 140 -14.02 -9.81 11.82
N ILE A 141 -14.81 -9.03 12.55
CA ILE A 141 -14.32 -7.88 13.33
C ILE A 141 -14.00 -8.36 14.74
N SER A 142 -12.78 -8.08 15.21
CA SER A 142 -12.33 -8.41 16.57
C SER A 142 -12.41 -7.23 17.53
N SER A 143 -12.03 -6.04 17.08
CA SER A 143 -12.04 -4.85 17.94
C SER A 143 -12.20 -3.56 17.16
N VAL A 144 -12.81 -2.58 17.81
CA VAL A 144 -12.93 -1.20 17.35
C VAL A 144 -12.44 -0.30 18.49
N THR A 145 -11.54 0.63 18.18
CA THR A 145 -10.93 1.57 19.14
C THR A 145 -10.92 2.98 18.57
N ASN A 146 -10.99 3.98 19.45
CA ASN A 146 -10.82 5.40 19.12
C ASN A 146 -9.46 5.88 19.64
#